data_AF-A0A7W4B3I9-F1
#
_entry.id   AF-A0A7W4B3I9-F1
#
_cell.length_a   1.000
_cell.length_b   1.000
_cell.length_c   1.000
_cell.angle_alpha   90.00
_cell.angle_beta   90.00
_cell.angle_gamma   90.00
#
_symmetry.space_group_name_H-M   'P 1'
#
loop_
_entity.id
_entity.type
_entity.pdbx_description
1 polymer ?
#
loop_
_entity_poly.entity_id
_entity_poly.type
_entity_poly.pdbx_seq_one_letter_code
_entity_poly.pdbx_strand_id
1 'polypeptide(L)' 'MEEAKIADFRSQLREEKIRYAGIRKTPKGIAIKFRDAATVDQAETYLKTRSKDMTYTDASSGNEFMLLATM' A
#
# COMPACT_ATOMS: atom_id res chain seq x y z
N MET A 1 4.31 10.60 -13.40
CA MET A 1 3.99 11.13 -12.05
C MET A 1 3.55 10.04 -11.07
N GLU A 2 2.82 9.00 -11.47
CA GLU A 2 2.43 7.92 -10.52
C GLU A 2 3.52 6.87 -10.26
N GLU A 3 4.46 6.64 -11.19
CA GLU A 3 5.57 5.71 -10.98
C GLU A 3 6.50 6.13 -9.84
N ALA A 4 6.69 7.44 -9.65
CA ALA A 4 7.47 7.99 -8.55
C ALA A 4 6.82 7.67 -7.19
N LYS A 5 5.49 7.78 -7.06
CA LYS A 5 4.76 7.40 -5.84
C LYS A 5 4.88 5.90 -5.56
N ILE A 6 4.82 5.05 -6.59
CA ILE A 6 5.02 3.60 -6.43
C ILE A 6 6.43 3.31 -5.92
N ALA A 7 7.46 3.97 -6.49
CA ALA A 7 8.83 3.81 -6.03
C ALA A 7 8.99 4.26 -4.57
N ASP A 8 8.37 5.39 -4.20
CA ASP A 8 8.39 5.91 -2.83
C ASP A 8 7.73 4.93 -1.85
N PHE A 9 6.55 4.39 -2.18
CA PHE A 9 5.91 3.34 -1.37
C PHE A 9 6.77 2.10 -1.19
N ARG A 10 7.49 1.67 -2.23
CA ARG A 10 8.43 0.53 -2.09
C ARG A 10 9.54 0.84 -1.10
N SER A 11 10.09 2.05 -1.15
CA SER A 11 11.14 2.49 -0.22
C SER A 11 10.61 2.57 1.20
N GLN A 12 9.47 3.23 1.39
CA GLN A 12 8.78 3.38 2.67
C GLN A 12 8.45 2.03 3.32
N LEU A 13 7.79 1.12 2.60
CA LEU A 13 7.45 -0.21 3.13
C LEU A 13 8.70 -1.03 3.46
N ARG A 14 9.79 -0.86 2.69
CA ARG A 14 11.05 -1.57 2.93
C ARG A 14 11.80 -1.01 4.15
N GLU A 15 11.73 0.29 4.40
CA GLU A 15 12.26 0.92 5.63
C GLU A 15 11.61 0.32 6.87
N GLU A 16 10.28 0.16 6.84
CA GLU A 16 9.50 -0.42 7.94
C GLU A 16 9.56 -1.96 7.98
N LYS A 17 10.32 -2.59 7.07
CA LYS A 17 10.42 -4.05 6.88
C LYS A 17 9.07 -4.75 6.62
N ILE A 18 8.08 -4.01 6.12
CA ILE A 18 6.77 -4.54 5.76
C ILE A 18 6.89 -5.27 4.42
N ARG A 19 6.58 -6.58 4.45
CA ARG A 19 6.66 -7.42 3.24
C ARG A 19 5.39 -7.27 2.42
N TYR A 20 5.55 -6.79 1.19
CA TYR A 20 4.48 -6.77 0.18
C TYR A 20 4.68 -7.88 -0.85
N ALA A 21 3.57 -8.40 -1.39
CA ALA A 21 3.56 -9.38 -2.47
C ALA A 21 3.72 -8.72 -3.86
N GLY A 22 3.23 -7.49 -4.03
CA GLY A 22 3.42 -6.73 -5.26
C GLY A 22 2.70 -5.40 -5.23
N ILE A 23 3.19 -4.44 -6.02
CA ILE A 23 2.54 -3.12 -6.16
C ILE A 23 2.17 -2.95 -7.63
N ARG A 24 0.91 -2.63 -7.88
CA ARG A 24 0.37 -2.42 -9.23
C ARG A 24 -0.41 -1.12 -9.29
N LYS A 25 -0.27 -0.41 -10.39
CA LYS A 25 -1.15 0.72 -10.71
C LYS A 25 -2.47 0.16 -11.24
N THR A 26 -3.58 0.66 -10.72
CA THR A 26 -4.94 0.37 -11.18
C THR A 26 -5.60 1.66 -11.65
N PRO A 27 -6.71 1.60 -12.40
CA PRO A 27 -7.47 2.79 -12.80
C PRO A 27 -8.02 3.59 -11.61
N LYS A 28 -8.19 2.95 -10.46
CA LYS A 28 -8.68 3.58 -9.22
C LYS A 28 -7.57 4.20 -8.37
N GLY A 29 -6.31 3.87 -8.61
CA GLY A 29 -5.17 4.26 -7.77
C GLY A 29 -4.09 3.20 -7.70
N ILE A 30 -3.26 3.24 -6.67
CA ILE A 30 -2.16 2.29 -6.48
C ILE A 30 -2.63 1.16 -5.57
N ALA A 31 -2.60 -0.08 -6.08
CA ALA A 31 -2.97 -1.26 -5.32
C ALA A 31 -1.71 -2.01 -4.86
N ILE A 32 -1.60 -2.22 -3.57
CA ILE A 32 -0.49 -2.93 -2.93
C ILE A 32 -1.02 -4.26 -2.41
N LYS A 33 -0.54 -5.37 -2.95
CA LYS A 33 -0.91 -6.72 -2.51
C LYS A 33 0.04 -7.15 -1.39
N PHE A 34 -0.51 -7.78 -0.36
CA PHE A 34 0.18 -8.28 0.82
C PHE A 34 -0.05 -9.79 0.97
N ARG A 35 0.63 -10.39 1.95
CA ARG A 35 0.53 -11.83 2.25
C ARG A 35 -0.46 -12.14 3.37
N ASP A 36 -0.73 -11.16 4.22
CA ASP A 36 -1.54 -11.29 5.43
C ASP A 36 -2.16 -9.92 5.78
N ALA A 37 -3.24 -9.93 6.57
CA ALA A 37 -3.90 -8.70 7.01
C ALA A 37 -3.01 -7.85 7.94
N ALA A 38 -2.16 -8.48 8.75
CA ALA A 38 -1.30 -7.76 9.69
C ALA A 38 -0.33 -6.80 8.97
N THR A 39 0.21 -7.22 7.83
CA THR A 39 1.06 -6.38 6.98
C THR A 39 0.27 -5.29 6.25
N VAL A 40 -1.02 -5.51 5.95
CA VAL A 40 -1.91 -4.46 5.42
C VAL A 40 -2.11 -3.37 6.46
N ASP A 41 -2.50 -3.73 7.69
CA ASP A 41 -2.78 -2.77 8.75
C ASP A 41 -1.52 -1.96 9.12
N GLN A 42 -0.37 -2.63 9.19
CA GLN A 42 0.93 -1.98 9.40
C GLN A 42 1.25 -1.00 8.27
N ALA A 43 1.08 -1.43 7.02
CA ALA A 43 1.32 -0.58 5.85
C ALA A 43 0.37 0.62 5.83
N GLU A 44 -0.92 0.40 6.08
CA GLU A 44 -1.93 1.44 6.10
C GLU A 44 -1.61 2.49 7.16
N THR A 45 -1.33 2.06 8.40
CA THR A 45 -1.00 2.95 9.51
C THR A 45 0.25 3.77 9.19
N TYR A 46 1.29 3.10 8.70
CA TYR A 46 2.54 3.73 8.36
C TYR A 46 2.41 4.74 7.22
N LEU A 47 1.78 4.34 6.12
CA LEU A 47 1.59 5.19 4.95
C LEU A 47 0.66 6.38 5.27
N LYS A 48 -0.36 6.20 6.11
CA LYS A 48 -1.20 7.31 6.63
C LYS A 48 -0.39 8.32 7.45
N THR A 49 0.60 7.87 8.22
CA THR A 49 1.46 8.80 8.98
C THR A 49 2.40 9.60 8.09
N ARG A 50 2.86 9.03 6.97
CA ARG A 50 3.85 9.65 6.07
C ARG A 50 3.22 10.50 4.96
N SER A 51 2.06 10.08 4.45
CA SER A 51 1.38 10.73 3.32
C SER A 51 -0.04 11.09 3.73
N LYS A 52 -0.20 12.31 4.26
CA LYS A 52 -1.51 12.88 4.64
C LYS A 52 -2.36 13.29 3.43
N ASP A 53 -1.75 13.35 2.26
CA ASP A 53 -2.36 13.70 0.98
C ASP A 53 -3.01 12.51 0.27
N MET A 54 -2.91 11.29 0.81
CA MET A 54 -3.49 10.09 0.22
C MET A 54 -4.45 9.37 1.17
N THR A 55 -5.51 8.83 0.59
CA THR A 55 -6.47 7.96 1.27
C THR A 55 -6.10 6.52 1.00
N TYR A 56 -5.86 5.78 2.08
CA TYR A 56 -5.60 4.34 2.05
C TYR A 56 -6.85 3.60 2.50
N THR A 57 -7.30 2.67 1.67
CA THR A 57 -8.48 1.82 1.92
C THR A 57 -8.06 0.37 1.84
N ASP A 58 -8.36 -0.40 2.88
CA ASP A 58 -8.21 -1.85 2.83
C ASP A 58 -9.20 -2.45 1.80
N ALA A 59 -8.65 -3.10 0.79
CA ALA A 59 -9.34 -3.82 -0.27
C ALA A 59 -9.13 -5.33 -0.15
N SER A 60 -8.77 -5.82 1.04
CA SER A 60 -8.62 -7.24 1.34
C SER A 60 -9.94 -7.97 1.18
N SER A 61 -9.91 -9.13 0.50
CA SER A 61 -11.07 -9.96 0.24
C SER A 61 -10.70 -11.44 0.29
N GLY A 62 -11.31 -12.18 1.24
CA GLY A 62 -11.05 -13.60 1.45
C GLY A 62 -9.59 -13.89 1.74
N ASN A 63 -8.88 -14.46 0.75
CA ASN A 63 -7.46 -14.82 0.81
C ASN A 63 -6.53 -13.81 0.12
N GLU A 64 -7.07 -12.73 -0.44
CA GLU A 64 -6.26 -11.66 -1.02
C GLU A 64 -6.22 -10.47 -0.07
N PHE A 65 -5.01 -10.13 0.39
CA PHE A 65 -4.78 -8.96 1.20
C PHE A 65 -4.29 -7.82 0.30
N MET A 66 -4.99 -6.70 0.29
CA MET A 66 -4.67 -5.61 -0.63
C MET A 66 -5.00 -4.25 -0.03
N LEU A 67 -4.10 -3.29 -0.16
CA LEU A 67 -4.33 -1.90 0.21
C LEU A 67 -4.45 -1.05 -1.04
N LEU A 68 -5.52 -0.27 -1.15
CA LEU A 68 -5.73 0.68 -2.22
C LEU A 68 -5.37 2.08 -1.75
N ALA A 69 -4.37 2.69 -2.37
CA ALA A 69 -3.94 4.04 -2.14
C ALA A 69 -4.47 4.95 -3.26
N THR A 70 -5.29 5.92 -2.88
CA THR A 70 -5.96 6.88 -3.77
C THR A 70 -5.59 8.31 -3.35
N MET A 71 -5.44 9.20 -4.32
CA MET A 71 -5.27 10.64 -4.08
C MET A 71 -6.62 11.32 -4.13
#